data_AF-A0AAE0AZ80-F1
#
_entry.id   AF-A0AAE0AZ80-F1
#
_cell.length_a   1.000
_cell.length_b   1.000
_cell.length_c   1.000
_cell.angle_alpha   90.00
_cell.angle_beta   90.00
_cell.angle_gamma   90.00
#
_symmetry.space_group_name_H-M   'P 1'
#
loop_
_entity.id
_entity.type
_entity.pdbx_description
1 polymer ?
#
loop_
_entity_poly.entity_id
_entity_poly.type
_entity_poly.pdbx_seq_one_letter_code
_entity_poly.pdbx_strand_id
1 'polypeptide(L)'
;MVMNVRCFQRNFSSALRPLVPLQLPSKLETHFWYILPDEVTSTSILNQYMELLSPSEKLNVNQMRGDNHRKCALLARALVRTTIARYKLSSRSKILEIPEEQVWEA
;
A
#
# COMPACT_ATOMS: atom_id res chain seq x y z
N MET A 1 -28.85 -17.32 -10.19
CA MET A 1 -28.51 -16.46 -9.03
C MET A 1 -27.15 -15.85 -9.30
N VAL A 2 -27.11 -14.65 -9.87
CA VAL A 2 -25.86 -14.00 -10.32
C VAL A 2 -25.43 -13.02 -9.23
N MET A 3 -24.34 -13.33 -8.53
CA MET A 3 -23.74 -12.44 -7.54
C MET A 3 -23.07 -11.27 -8.26
N ASN A 4 -23.77 -10.14 -8.28
CA ASN A 4 -23.26 -8.87 -8.74
C ASN A 4 -22.23 -8.36 -7.72
N VAL A 5 -20.95 -8.62 -7.98
CA VAL A 5 -19.84 -8.06 -7.23
C VAL A 5 -19.75 -6.58 -7.59
N ARG A 6 -20.50 -5.76 -6.85
CA ARG A 6 -20.38 -4.31 -6.94
C ARG A 6 -19.00 -3.93 -6.44
N CYS A 7 -18.07 -3.70 -7.36
CA CYS A 7 -16.79 -3.07 -7.09
C CYS A 7 -17.08 -1.77 -6.31
N PHE A 8 -16.67 -1.78 -5.04
CA PHE A 8 -16.83 -0.65 -4.13
C PHE A 8 -15.95 0.51 -4.65
N GLN A 9 -16.51 1.32 -5.55
CA GLN A 9 -15.91 2.59 -5.95
C GLN A 9 -16.11 3.57 -4.80
N ARG A 10 -15.27 3.45 -3.77
CA ARG A 10 -15.17 4.43 -2.69
C ARG A 10 -14.23 5.51 -3.20
N ASN A 11 -14.79 6.68 -3.52
CA ASN A 11 -14.04 7.87 -3.87
C ASN A 11 -13.09 8.23 -2.71
N PHE A 12 -11.84 7.77 -2.75
CA PHE A 12 -10.75 8.31 -1.92
C PHE A 12 -10.27 9.64 -2.52
N SER A 13 -11.18 10.60 -2.66
CA SER A 13 -10.90 11.95 -3.14
C SER A 13 -11.04 12.94 -1.99
N SER A 14 -10.25 12.73 -0.94
CA SER A 14 -9.72 13.83 -0.13
C SER A 14 -8.20 13.80 -0.27
N ALA A 15 -7.72 14.27 -1.43
CA ALA A 15 -6.32 14.58 -1.76
C ALA A 15 -5.24 13.91 -0.88
N LEU A 16 -5.16 12.58 -0.90
CA LEU A 16 -3.91 11.93 -0.49
C LEU A 16 -2.90 12.31 -1.57
N ARG A 17 -1.76 12.90 -1.15
CA ARG A 17 -0.68 13.21 -2.09
C ARG A 17 -0.38 11.95 -2.91
N PRO A 18 -0.28 12.04 -4.25
CA PRO A 18 0.06 10.89 -5.07
C PRO A 18 1.30 10.22 -4.49
N LEU A 19 1.25 8.89 -4.34
CA LEU A 19 2.41 8.13 -3.88
C LEU A 19 3.53 8.38 -4.88
N VAL A 20 4.64 8.96 -4.42
CA VAL A 20 5.82 9.16 -5.26
C VAL A 20 6.35 7.78 -5.65
N PRO A 21 6.48 7.46 -6.94
CA PRO A 21 7.05 6.19 -7.39
C PRO A 21 8.47 6.02 -6.85
N LEU A 22 8.83 4.80 -6.44
CA LEU A 22 10.18 4.48 -6.01
C LEU A 22 10.81 3.47 -6.96
N GLN A 23 12.01 3.78 -7.45
CA GLN A 23 12.76 2.85 -8.27
C GLN A 23 13.18 1.64 -7.44
N LEU A 24 13.18 0.46 -8.08
CA LEU A 24 13.70 -0.75 -7.46
C LEU A 24 15.17 -0.54 -7.07
N PRO A 25 15.59 -0.99 -5.88
CA PRO A 25 16.97 -0.87 -5.44
C PRO A 25 17.91 -1.60 -6.41
N SER A 26 19.09 -1.04 -6.62
CA SER A 26 20.16 -1.72 -7.36
C SER A 26 20.65 -2.98 -6.61
N LYS A 27 21.43 -3.84 -7.27
CA LYS A 27 21.84 -5.16 -6.73
C LYS A 27 22.56 -5.10 -5.37
N LEU A 28 23.16 -3.96 -5.03
CA LEU A 28 23.90 -3.74 -3.78
C LEU A 28 23.23 -2.74 -2.84
N GLU A 29 21.99 -2.36 -3.15
CA GLU A 29 21.24 -1.36 -2.40
C GLU A 29 20.10 -2.02 -1.64
N THR A 30 19.81 -1.48 -0.45
CA THR A 30 18.69 -1.94 0.37
C THR A 30 17.99 -0.73 0.96
N HIS A 31 16.72 -0.57 0.62
CA HIS A 31 15.89 0.47 1.22
C HIS A 31 15.28 -0.03 2.53
N PHE A 32 15.54 0.69 3.61
CA PHE A 32 14.97 0.42 4.92
C PHE A 32 13.80 1.36 5.20
N TRP A 33 12.66 0.79 5.60
CA TRP A 33 11.45 1.54 5.94
C TRP A 33 11.06 1.23 7.38
N TYR A 34 10.82 2.26 8.18
CA TYR A 34 10.37 2.11 9.56
C TYR A 34 9.27 3.13 9.89
N ILE A 35 8.50 2.79 10.93
CA ILE A 35 7.52 3.67 11.57
C ILE A 35 7.76 3.54 13.07
N LEU A 36 7.76 4.66 13.78
CA LEU A 36 7.74 4.68 15.23
C LEU A 36 6.27 4.66 15.69
N PRO A 37 5.78 3.57 16.32
CA PRO A 37 4.37 3.46 16.67
C PRO A 37 3.89 4.60 17.58
N ASP A 38 4.73 5.05 18.50
CA ASP A 38 4.39 6.07 19.49
C ASP A 38 4.16 7.45 18.87
N GLU A 39 4.77 7.74 17.73
CA GLU A 39 4.57 8.99 17.00
C GLU A 39 3.22 9.03 16.26
N VAL A 40 2.57 7.89 16.04
CA VAL A 40 1.26 7.82 15.38
C VAL A 40 0.13 7.88 16.41
N THR A 41 -0.26 9.09 16.77
CA THR A 41 -1.27 9.33 17.82
C THR A 41 -2.69 9.47 17.30
N SER A 42 -2.87 9.84 16.02
CA SER A 42 -4.17 10.13 15.44
C SER A 42 -4.98 8.87 15.10
N THR A 43 -6.15 8.74 15.70
CA THR A 43 -7.13 7.67 15.40
C THR A 43 -7.66 7.77 13.98
N SER A 44 -7.77 8.97 13.41
CA SER A 44 -8.24 9.15 12.03
C SER A 44 -7.26 8.53 11.01
N ILE A 45 -5.95 8.67 11.26
CA ILE A 45 -4.91 8.06 10.44
C ILE A 45 -4.95 6.53 10.58
N LEU A 46 -5.13 6.00 11.80
CA LEU A 46 -5.24 4.56 12.01
C LEU A 46 -6.45 3.97 11.27
N ASN A 47 -7.59 4.68 11.26
CA ASN A 47 -8.76 4.26 10.49
C ASN A 47 -8.50 4.27 8.98
N GLN A 48 -7.81 5.30 8.47
CA GLN A 48 -7.41 5.33 7.05
C GLN A 48 -6.46 4.18 6.70
N TYR A 49 -5.49 3.88 7.55
CA TYR A 49 -4.59 2.74 7.35
C TYR A 49 -5.34 1.42 7.38
N MET A 50 -6.32 1.26 8.26
CA MET A 50 -7.15 0.05 8.30
C MET A 50 -7.86 -0.14 6.96
N GLU A 51 -8.37 0.92 6.33
CA GLU A 51 -9.01 0.84 5.02
C GLU A 51 -8.09 0.39 3.88
N LEU A 52 -6.77 0.48 4.02
CA LEU A 52 -5.79 -0.02 3.05
C LEU A 52 -5.62 -1.55 3.07
N LEU A 53 -6.01 -2.20 4.17
CA LEU A 53 -5.83 -3.64 4.37
C LEU A 53 -6.90 -4.45 3.65
N SER A 54 -6.53 -5.63 3.14
CA SER A 54 -7.50 -6.61 2.66
C SER A 54 -8.33 -7.19 3.81
N PRO A 55 -9.51 -7.78 3.55
CA PRO A 55 -10.36 -8.36 4.59
C PRO A 55 -9.61 -9.36 5.50
N SER A 56 -8.76 -10.21 4.92
CA SER A 56 -7.92 -11.16 5.66
C SER A 56 -6.90 -10.49 6.58
N GLU A 57 -6.28 -9.41 6.14
CA GLU A 57 -5.33 -8.64 6.96
C GLU A 57 -6.05 -7.92 8.09
N LYS A 58 -7.22 -7.33 7.83
CA LYS A 58 -8.07 -6.71 8.85
C LYS A 58 -8.42 -7.72 9.96
N LEU A 59 -8.82 -8.94 9.58
CA LEU A 59 -9.10 -10.01 10.54
C LEU A 59 -7.89 -10.33 11.41
N ASN A 60 -6.71 -10.50 10.82
CA ASN A 60 -5.49 -10.81 11.56
C ASN A 60 -5.12 -9.70 12.56
N VAL A 61 -5.18 -8.43 12.12
CA VAL A 61 -4.93 -7.28 13.01
C VAL A 61 -5.93 -7.25 14.17
N ASN A 62 -7.21 -7.48 13.90
CA ASN A 62 -8.25 -7.45 14.93
C ASN A 62 -8.11 -8.59 15.96
N GLN A 63 -7.54 -9.73 15.57
CA GLN A 63 -7.28 -10.87 16.47
C GLN A 63 -6.09 -10.65 17.40
N MET A 64 -5.23 -9.66 17.15
CA MET A 64 -4.09 -9.35 18.01
C MET A 64 -4.56 -8.91 19.41
N ARG A 65 -3.89 -9.42 20.44
CA ARG A 65 -4.18 -9.10 21.85
C ARG A 65 -3.52 -7.79 22.27
N GLY A 66 -4.33 -6.87 22.80
CA GLY A 66 -3.87 -5.58 23.32
C GLY A 66 -3.73 -4.51 22.24
N ASP A 67 -4.07 -3.28 22.62
CA ASP A 67 -4.18 -2.16 21.69
C ASP A 67 -2.84 -1.79 21.06
N ASN A 68 -1.74 -1.86 21.81
CA ASN A 68 -0.39 -1.61 21.28
C ASN A 68 0.01 -2.63 20.21
N HIS A 69 -0.21 -3.93 20.43
CA HIS A 69 0.11 -4.95 19.42
C HIS A 69 -0.77 -4.78 18.19
N ARG A 70 -2.06 -4.47 18.37
CA ARG A 70 -2.98 -4.19 17.27
C ARG A 70 -2.53 -2.98 16.46
N LYS A 71 -2.14 -1.89 17.12
CA LYS A 71 -1.61 -0.67 16.49
C LYS A 71 -0.33 -0.98 15.72
N CYS A 72 0.63 -1.68 16.31
CA CYS A 72 1.87 -2.07 15.63
C CYS A 72 1.61 -2.96 14.41
N ALA A 73 0.72 -3.95 14.53
CA ALA A 73 0.36 -4.84 13.42
C ALA A 73 -0.31 -4.07 12.27
N LEU A 74 -1.22 -3.14 12.58
CA LEU A 74 -1.83 -2.25 11.61
C LEU A 74 -0.78 -1.42 10.87
N LEU A 75 0.09 -0.72 11.61
CA LEU A 75 1.12 0.15 11.05
C LEU A 75 2.11 -0.62 10.17
N ALA A 76 2.57 -1.77 10.62
CA ALA A 76 3.47 -2.63 9.84
C ALA A 76 2.81 -3.07 8.52
N ARG A 77 1.52 -3.42 8.54
CA ARG A 77 0.81 -3.86 7.34
C ARG A 77 0.57 -2.71 6.36
N ALA A 78 0.19 -1.54 6.87
CA ALA A 78 0.04 -0.33 6.08
C ALA A 78 1.37 0.09 5.42
N LEU A 79 2.48 -0.01 6.15
CA LEU A 79 3.82 0.25 5.62
C LEU A 79 4.15 -0.70 4.46
N VAL A 80 3.94 -2.01 4.64
CA VAL A 80 4.19 -2.99 3.57
C VAL A 80 3.34 -2.71 2.33
N ARG A 81 2.02 -2.51 2.50
CA ARG A 81 1.09 -2.23 1.40
C ARG A 81 1.50 -0.98 0.63
N THR A 82 1.83 0.11 1.32
CA THR A 82 2.21 1.38 0.71
C THR A 82 3.58 1.32 0.04
N THR A 83 4.57 0.67 0.66
CA THR A 83 5.90 0.49 0.08
C THR A 83 5.85 -0.37 -1.18
N ILE A 84 5.12 -1.50 -1.17
CA ILE A 84 4.92 -2.32 -2.38
C ILE A 84 4.22 -1.51 -3.49
N ALA A 85 3.19 -0.73 -3.14
CA ALA A 85 2.50 0.11 -4.11
C ALA A 85 3.44 1.13 -4.78
N ARG A 86 4.37 1.74 -4.02
CA ARG A 86 5.37 2.68 -4.55
C ARG A 86 6.33 2.04 -5.55
N TYR A 87 6.79 0.81 -5.30
CA TYR A 87 7.64 0.09 -6.26
C TYR A 87 6.87 -0.36 -7.51
N LYS A 88 5.64 -0.84 -7.33
CA LYS A 88 4.78 -1.23 -8.46
C LYS A 88 4.43 -0.04 -9.36
N LEU A 89 4.23 1.13 -8.79
CA LEU A 89 3.98 2.34 -9.55
C LEU A 89 5.20 2.73 -10.41
N SER A 90 6.41 2.57 -9.88
CA SER A 90 7.64 2.84 -10.64
C SER A 90 7.86 1.84 -11.79
N SER A 91 7.52 0.57 -11.61
CA SER A 91 7.57 -0.37 -12.74
C SER A 91 6.56 -0.01 -13.84
N ARG A 92 5.41 0.58 -13.49
CA ARG A 92 4.39 0.98 -14.47
C ARG A 92 4.76 2.27 -15.21
N SER A 93 5.43 3.22 -14.55
CA SER A 93 5.97 4.40 -15.23
C SER A 93 7.02 4.03 -16.26
N LYS A 94 7.86 3.00 -16.01
CA LYS A 94 8.81 2.50 -17.02
C LYS A 94 8.15 1.88 -18.25
N ILE A 95 6.97 1.25 -18.09
CA ILE A 95 6.22 0.65 -19.22
C ILE A 95 5.61 1.74 -20.12
N LEU A 96 5.23 2.88 -19.56
CA LEU A 96 4.69 4.01 -20.31
C LEU A 96 5.77 4.85 -21.01
N GLU A 97 7.05 4.58 -20.73
CA GLU A 97 8.20 5.21 -21.39
C GLU A 97 8.76 4.38 -22.57
N ILE A 98 8.20 3.18 -22.84
CA ILE A 98 8.61 2.38 -24.00
C ILE A 98 7.87 2.93 -25.24
N PRO A 99 8.58 3.47 -26.25
CA PRO A 99 7.95 3.85 -27.51
C PRO A 99 7.37 2.60 -28.19
N GLU A 100 6.17 2.73 -28.76
CA GLU A 100 5.43 1.66 -29.45
C GLU A 100 6.24 0.94 -30.56
N GLU A 101 7.37 1.50 -30.99
CA GLU A 101 8.27 0.92 -31.99
C GLU A 101 9.08 -0.31 -31.54
N GLN A 102 9.09 -0.67 -30.25
CA GLN A 102 9.87 -1.82 -29.75
C GLN A 102 9.03 -3.06 -29.40
N VAL A 103 7.73 -3.07 -29.77
CA VAL A 103 6.82 -4.18 -29.42
C VAL A 103 6.69 -5.23 -30.54
N TRP A 104 7.29 -5.05 -31.72
CA TRP A 104 7.13 -5.97 -32.87
C TRP A 104 8.36 -6.78 -33.30
N GLU A 105 9.40 -6.91 -32.47
CA GLU A 105 10.51 -7.86 -32.73
C GLU A 105 10.64 -8.87 -31.58
N ALA A 106 9.74 -9.87 -31.57
CA ALA A 106 9.91 -11.16 -30.88
C ALA A 106 9.08 -12.24 -31.57
#